data_AF-A0A2N8MY91-F1
#
_entry.id   AF-A0A2N8MY91-F1
#
_cell.length_a   1.000
_cell.length_b   1.000
_cell.length_c   1.000
_cell.angle_alpha   90.00
_cell.angle_beta   90.00
_cell.angle_gamma   90.00
#
_symmetry.space_group_name_H-M   'P 1'
#
loop_
_entity.id
_entity.type
_entity.pdbx_description
1 polymer ?
#
loop_
_entity_poly.entity_id
_entity_poly.type
_entity_poly.pdbx_seq_one_letter_code
_entity_poly.pdbx_strand_id
1 'polypeptide(L)'
;MTPTPARLQAKAAEHDLGDCVTRYRRRPGLTGTFFAFAPLAGGILIGTLGGDPVKALGVVLFLWPPLFLAWCYSTRKRLDGGIYVFTGGFAEVHGRKIPHAITWAEVRAVRYKSVEHWLNFIPVAYVAKCTIELRDGGVIELDGSYRKLERLAEDLHRRSGA
;
A
#
# COMPACT_ATOMS: atom_id res chain seq x y z
N MET A 1 21.32 7.09 -2.93
CA MET A 1 20.19 7.93 -3.38
C MET A 1 19.05 7.03 -3.82
N THR A 2 17.85 7.22 -3.26
CA THR A 2 16.67 6.45 -3.63
C THR A 2 16.13 6.99 -4.95
N PRO A 3 15.92 6.18 -6.00
CA PRO A 3 15.42 6.69 -7.28
C PRO A 3 14.03 7.30 -7.08
N THR A 4 13.94 8.62 -7.23
CA THR A 4 12.70 9.40 -7.13
C THR A 4 12.17 9.74 -8.52
N PRO A 5 10.85 9.60 -8.77
CA PRO A 5 10.26 10.03 -10.03
C PRO A 5 10.48 11.52 -10.29
N ALA A 6 10.75 11.94 -11.53
CA ALA A 6 11.00 13.35 -11.86
C ALA A 6 9.88 14.31 -11.43
N ARG A 7 8.60 13.89 -11.57
CA ARG A 7 7.45 14.67 -11.09
C ARG A 7 7.43 14.84 -9.56
N LEU A 8 7.93 13.85 -8.84
CA LEU A 8 8.04 13.92 -7.38
C LEU A 8 9.16 14.88 -6.97
N GLN A 9 10.27 14.90 -7.69
CA GLN A 9 11.34 15.87 -7.46
C GLN A 9 10.87 17.30 -7.72
N ALA A 10 10.10 17.55 -8.78
CA ALA A 10 9.53 18.87 -9.06
C ALA A 10 8.62 19.34 -7.91
N LYS A 11 7.67 18.50 -7.48
CA LYS A 11 6.82 18.81 -6.31
C LYS A 11 7.60 18.95 -5.01
N ALA A 12 8.64 18.15 -4.82
CA ALA A 12 9.49 18.24 -3.64
C ALA A 12 10.27 19.56 -3.61
N ALA A 13 10.71 20.06 -4.77
CA ALA A 13 11.34 21.37 -4.90
C ALA A 13 10.34 22.52 -4.68
N GLU A 14 9.11 22.40 -5.19
CA GLU A 14 8.04 23.40 -4.96
C GLU A 14 7.71 23.59 -3.47
N HIS A 15 7.76 22.51 -2.69
CA HIS A 15 7.46 22.51 -1.25
C HIS A 15 8.71 22.49 -0.36
N ASP A 16 9.90 22.73 -0.94
CA ASP A 16 11.20 22.72 -0.25
C ASP A 16 11.43 21.50 0.68
N LEU A 17 11.02 20.31 0.22
CA LEU A 17 11.13 19.07 0.98
C LEU A 17 12.58 18.57 1.10
N GLY A 18 13.50 19.07 0.28
CA GLY A 18 14.91 18.67 0.25
C GLY A 18 15.15 17.26 -0.31
N ASP A 19 16.15 16.55 0.22
CA ASP A 19 16.63 15.27 -0.32
C ASP A 19 15.80 14.07 0.13
N CYS A 20 15.56 13.14 -0.80
CA CYS A 20 14.85 11.91 -0.48
C CYS A 20 15.73 10.92 0.27
N VAL A 21 15.39 10.66 1.53
CA VAL A 21 16.12 9.75 2.40
C VAL A 21 15.63 8.31 2.20
N THR A 22 14.33 8.09 2.34
CA THR A 22 13.76 6.73 2.38
C THR A 22 12.46 6.65 1.59
N ARG A 23 12.23 5.49 0.94
CA ARG A 23 10.97 5.15 0.29
C ARG A 23 10.31 3.96 0.97
N TYR A 24 9.08 4.15 1.43
CA TYR A 24 8.21 3.12 1.96
C TYR A 24 7.22 2.65 0.89
N ARG A 25 7.39 1.40 0.44
CA ARG A 25 6.53 0.79 -0.59
C ARG A 25 5.27 0.19 0.01
N ARG A 26 4.17 0.24 -0.74
CA ARG A 26 2.95 -0.51 -0.44
C ARG A 26 3.14 -2.01 -0.75
N ARG A 27 2.33 -2.86 -0.13
CA ARG A 27 2.22 -4.30 -0.32
C ARG A 27 1.18 -4.60 -1.42
N PRO A 28 1.26 -5.77 -2.07
CA PRO A 28 0.17 -6.26 -2.90
C PRO A 28 -1.15 -6.28 -2.12
N GLY A 29 -2.27 -5.99 -2.80
CA GLY A 29 -3.59 -6.08 -2.16
C GLY A 29 -3.94 -7.53 -1.88
N LEU A 30 -4.12 -7.89 -0.60
CA LEU A 30 -4.55 -9.23 -0.18
C LEU A 30 -5.86 -9.62 -0.88
N THR A 31 -6.88 -8.76 -0.81
CA THR A 31 -8.18 -8.97 -1.47
C THR A 31 -8.03 -9.18 -2.98
N GLY A 32 -7.27 -8.32 -3.65
CA GLY A 32 -7.04 -8.46 -5.10
C GLY A 32 -6.33 -9.78 -5.45
N THR A 33 -5.42 -10.24 -4.59
CA THR A 33 -4.71 -11.51 -4.79
C THR A 33 -5.69 -12.67 -4.69
N PHE A 34 -6.57 -12.71 -3.68
CA PHE A 34 -7.59 -13.75 -3.59
C PHE A 34 -8.47 -13.82 -4.83
N PHE A 35 -8.99 -12.69 -5.32
CA PHE A 35 -9.83 -12.67 -6.52
C PHE A 35 -9.08 -13.09 -7.79
N ALA A 36 -7.80 -12.73 -7.91
CA ALA A 36 -6.99 -13.10 -9.06
C ALA A 36 -6.71 -14.61 -9.15
N PHE A 37 -6.69 -15.33 -8.01
CA PHE A 37 -6.37 -16.75 -7.96
C PHE A 37 -7.59 -17.66 -7.70
N ALA A 38 -8.74 -17.10 -7.28
CA ALA A 38 -9.97 -17.86 -7.06
C ALA A 38 -10.42 -18.70 -8.29
N PRO A 39 -10.33 -18.20 -9.54
CA PRO A 39 -10.69 -19.00 -10.72
C PRO A 39 -9.80 -20.23 -10.91
N LEU A 40 -8.52 -20.18 -10.52
CA LEU A 40 -7.63 -21.34 -10.57
C LEU A 40 -8.07 -22.40 -9.57
N ALA A 41 -8.37 -22.00 -8.34
CA ALA A 41 -8.88 -22.91 -7.31
C ALA A 41 -10.23 -23.53 -7.74
N GLY A 42 -11.13 -22.73 -8.30
CA GLY A 42 -12.40 -23.20 -8.85
C GLY A 42 -12.22 -24.15 -10.02
N GLY A 43 -11.30 -23.87 -10.94
CA GLY A 43 -10.97 -24.74 -12.07
C GLY A 43 -10.42 -26.10 -11.61
N ILE A 44 -9.52 -26.11 -10.62
CA ILE A 44 -9.01 -27.35 -10.00
C ILE A 44 -10.18 -28.13 -9.39
N LEU A 45 -11.03 -27.48 -8.60
CA LEU A 45 -12.16 -28.12 -7.93
C LEU A 45 -13.14 -28.76 -8.93
N ILE A 46 -13.48 -28.05 -10.02
CA ILE A 46 -14.35 -28.55 -11.09
C ILE A 46 -13.70 -29.74 -11.80
N GLY A 47 -12.39 -29.67 -12.09
CA GLY A 47 -11.65 -30.74 -12.74
C GLY A 47 -11.55 -32.00 -11.88
N THR A 48 -11.31 -31.86 -10.56
CA THR A 48 -11.13 -33.00 -9.66
C THR A 48 -12.43 -33.61 -9.15
N LEU A 49 -13.45 -32.79 -8.84
CA LEU A 49 -14.73 -33.26 -8.29
C LEU A 49 -15.80 -33.46 -9.36
N GLY A 50 -15.81 -32.63 -10.40
CA GLY A 50 -16.83 -32.66 -11.45
C GLY A 50 -16.50 -33.58 -12.63
N GLY A 51 -15.24 -34.00 -12.77
CA GLY A 51 -14.78 -34.88 -13.86
C GLY A 51 -14.90 -34.26 -15.26
N ASP A 52 -15.14 -32.95 -15.37
CA ASP A 52 -15.33 -32.24 -16.63
C ASP A 52 -14.13 -31.29 -16.89
N PRO A 53 -13.05 -31.80 -17.51
CA PRO A 53 -11.85 -31.03 -17.76
C PRO A 53 -12.09 -29.89 -18.75
N VAL A 54 -13.10 -29.99 -19.63
CA VAL A 54 -13.41 -28.95 -20.63
C VAL A 54 -13.99 -27.71 -19.95
N LYS A 55 -14.91 -27.90 -18.99
CA LYS A 55 -15.45 -26.79 -18.18
C LYS A 55 -14.38 -26.17 -17.29
N ALA A 56 -13.52 -27.00 -16.67
CA ALA A 56 -12.38 -26.51 -15.89
C ALA A 56 -11.44 -25.65 -16.74
N LEU A 57 -11.08 -26.12 -17.94
CA LEU A 57 -10.25 -25.38 -18.89
C LEU A 57 -10.92 -24.07 -19.31
N GLY A 58 -12.23 -24.10 -19.59
CA GLY A 58 -13.01 -22.92 -19.95
C GLY A 58 -12.95 -21.83 -18.87
N VAL A 59 -13.14 -22.19 -17.60
CA VAL A 59 -13.05 -21.25 -16.47
C VAL A 59 -11.62 -20.68 -16.36
N VAL A 60 -10.60 -21.54 -16.44
CA VAL A 60 -9.19 -21.10 -16.32
C VAL A 60 -8.73 -20.28 -17.52
N LEU A 61 -9.23 -20.51 -18.73
CA LEU A 61 -8.79 -19.76 -19.92
C LEU A 61 -9.58 -18.47 -20.13
N PHE A 62 -10.86 -18.43 -19.78
CA PHE A 62 -11.69 -17.25 -20.04
C PHE A 62 -11.85 -16.33 -18.84
N LEU A 63 -11.96 -16.88 -17.62
CA LEU A 63 -12.23 -16.09 -16.43
C LEU A 63 -10.94 -15.63 -15.72
N TRP A 64 -9.92 -16.50 -15.68
CA TRP A 64 -8.68 -16.20 -14.95
C TRP A 64 -7.84 -15.09 -15.61
N PRO A 65 -7.54 -15.09 -16.92
CA PRO A 65 -6.64 -14.09 -17.51
C PRO A 65 -7.10 -12.64 -17.33
N PRO A 66 -8.38 -12.26 -17.56
CA PRO A 66 -8.79 -10.87 -17.36
C PRO A 66 -8.70 -10.45 -15.89
N LEU A 67 -9.04 -11.33 -14.94
CA LEU A 67 -8.91 -11.06 -13.51
C LEU A 67 -7.45 -10.93 -13.09
N PHE A 68 -6.58 -11.82 -13.57
CA PHE A 68 -5.16 -11.81 -13.28
C PHE A 68 -4.46 -10.57 -13.87
N LEU A 69 -4.79 -10.18 -15.11
CA LEU A 69 -4.25 -8.98 -15.74
C LEU A 69 -4.72 -7.71 -15.05
N ALA A 70 -6.01 -7.61 -14.71
CA ALA A 70 -6.54 -6.49 -13.93
C ALA A 70 -5.86 -6.38 -12.56
N TRP A 71 -5.64 -7.50 -11.89
CA TRP A 71 -4.88 -7.55 -10.64
C TRP A 71 -3.42 -7.14 -10.82
N CYS A 72 -2.73 -7.64 -11.85
CA CYS A 72 -1.35 -7.25 -12.17
C CYS A 72 -1.25 -5.74 -12.38
N TYR A 73 -2.16 -5.15 -13.17
CA TYR A 73 -2.20 -3.71 -13.43
C TYR A 73 -2.45 -2.91 -12.15
N SER A 74 -3.46 -3.28 -11.37
CA SER A 74 -3.80 -2.63 -10.10
C SER A 74 -2.66 -2.73 -9.09
N THR A 75 -2.07 -3.92 -8.95
CA THR A 75 -0.95 -4.18 -8.06
C THR A 75 0.28 -3.38 -8.49
N ARG A 76 0.61 -3.33 -9.78
CA ARG A 76 1.73 -2.51 -10.28
C ARG A 76 1.52 -1.04 -9.95
N LYS A 77 0.34 -0.48 -10.21
CA LYS A 77 0.00 0.91 -9.86
C LYS A 77 0.12 1.17 -8.35
N ARG A 78 -0.25 0.19 -7.53
CA ARG A 78 -0.14 0.25 -6.06
C ARG A 78 1.31 0.15 -5.57
N LEU A 79 2.12 -0.71 -6.18
CA LEU A 79 3.53 -0.93 -5.85
C LEU A 79 4.43 0.21 -6.34
N ASP A 80 4.08 0.85 -7.46
CA ASP A 80 4.74 2.05 -7.96
C ASP A 80 4.48 3.26 -7.05
N GLY A 81 3.36 3.25 -6.34
CA GLY A 81 3.08 4.16 -5.24
C GLY A 81 3.92 3.90 -3.98
N GLY A 82 3.78 4.78 -3.01
CA GLY A 82 4.49 4.70 -1.75
C GLY A 82 4.64 6.06 -1.09
N ILE A 83 5.21 6.05 0.11
CA ILE A 83 5.55 7.27 0.84
C ILE A 83 7.04 7.51 0.68
N TYR A 84 7.39 8.72 0.29
CA TYR A 84 8.75 9.19 0.17
C TYR A 84 9.01 10.15 1.31
N VAL A 85 9.96 9.79 2.16
CA VAL A 85 10.38 10.59 3.30
C VAL A 85 11.59 11.39 2.85
N PHE A 86 11.46 12.71 2.96
CA PHE A 86 12.49 13.68 2.64
C PHE A 86 13.08 14.29 3.92
N THR A 87 14.09 15.14 3.77
CA THR A 87 14.71 15.84 4.90
C THR A 87 13.77 16.89 5.51
N GLY A 88 13.03 17.63 4.68
CA GLY A 88 12.11 18.71 5.06
C GLY A 88 10.63 18.31 5.15
N GLY A 89 10.26 17.10 4.74
CA GLY A 89 8.90 16.59 4.90
C GLY A 89 8.69 15.21 4.30
N PHE A 90 7.45 14.89 3.92
CA PHE A 90 7.12 13.64 3.24
C PHE A 90 6.12 13.88 2.11
N ALA A 91 6.12 12.97 1.13
CA ALA A 91 5.14 12.99 0.06
C ALA A 91 4.56 11.59 -0.16
N GLU A 92 3.24 11.54 -0.33
CA GLU A 92 2.54 10.33 -0.72
C GLU A 92 2.38 10.30 -2.23
N VAL A 93 2.74 9.17 -2.83
CA VAL A 93 2.59 8.92 -4.26
C VAL A 93 1.65 7.74 -4.46
N HIS A 94 0.65 7.95 -5.31
CA HIS A 94 -0.30 6.92 -5.72
C HIS A 94 -0.26 6.75 -7.25
N GLY A 95 0.57 5.82 -7.72
CA GLY A 95 0.85 5.64 -9.15
C GLY A 95 1.49 6.91 -9.74
N ARG A 96 0.75 7.62 -10.60
CA ARG A 96 1.21 8.88 -11.23
C ARG A 96 0.78 10.15 -10.50
N LYS A 97 -0.05 10.04 -9.46
CA LYS A 97 -0.56 11.19 -8.70
C LYS A 97 0.22 11.36 -7.41
N ILE A 98 0.45 12.61 -7.02
CA ILE A 98 1.09 12.97 -5.75
C ILE A 98 0.04 13.75 -4.95
N PRO A 99 -0.89 13.05 -4.27
CA PRO A 99 -1.99 13.69 -3.55
C PRO A 99 -1.50 14.61 -2.42
N HIS A 100 -0.44 14.22 -1.71
CA HIS A 100 0.06 14.95 -0.54
C HIS A 100 1.56 15.16 -0.64
N ALA A 101 2.00 16.39 -0.41
CA ALA A 101 3.39 16.81 -0.22
C ALA A 101 3.37 17.78 0.96
N ILE A 102 3.94 17.38 2.09
CA ILE A 102 3.71 18.00 3.39
C ILE A 102 5.05 18.18 4.08
N THR A 103 5.28 19.38 4.59
CA THR A 103 6.48 19.72 5.35
C THR A 103 6.39 19.19 6.79
N TRP A 104 7.51 18.92 7.46
CA TRP A 104 7.48 18.52 8.87
C TRP A 104 6.83 19.57 9.77
N ALA A 105 6.96 20.86 9.41
CA ALA A 105 6.35 21.96 10.13
C ALA A 105 4.82 21.94 10.13
N GLU A 106 4.19 21.34 9.11
CA GLU A 106 2.74 21.17 9.01
C GLU A 106 2.24 19.97 9.81
N VAL A 107 3.13 19.06 10.21
CA VAL A 107 2.74 17.89 11.03
C VAL A 107 2.54 18.34 12.47
N ARG A 108 1.38 18.00 13.02
CA ARG A 108 1.04 18.23 14.43
C ARG A 108 1.35 17.02 15.29
N ALA A 109 0.92 15.84 14.86
CA ALA A 109 1.11 14.60 15.59
C ALA A 109 1.10 13.40 14.65
N VAL A 110 1.83 12.37 15.04
CA VAL A 110 1.84 11.06 14.38
C VAL A 110 1.43 10.02 15.41
N ARG A 111 0.34 9.31 15.16
CA ARG A 111 -0.17 8.25 16.03
C ARG A 111 -0.12 6.91 15.30
N TYR A 112 0.47 5.92 15.95
CA TYR A 112 0.46 4.55 15.48
C TYR A 112 -0.47 3.70 16.36
N LYS A 113 -1.35 2.93 15.73
CA LYS A 113 -2.24 1.98 16.41
C LYS A 113 -2.21 0.65 15.68
N SER A 114 -1.77 -0.40 16.36
CA SER A 114 -1.95 -1.79 15.96
C SER A 114 -3.04 -2.44 16.79
N VAL A 115 -3.86 -3.26 16.15
CA VAL A 115 -4.88 -4.10 16.77
C VAL A 115 -4.68 -5.51 16.28
N GLU A 116 -4.44 -6.43 17.21
CA GLU A 116 -4.44 -7.86 16.95
C GLU A 116 -5.80 -8.44 17.31
N HIS A 117 -6.43 -9.11 16.35
CA HIS A 117 -7.64 -9.86 16.54
C HIS A 117 -7.28 -11.33 16.81
N TRP A 118 -7.68 -11.81 17.98
CA TRP A 118 -7.43 -13.16 18.45
C TRP A 118 -8.71 -13.99 18.40
N LEU A 119 -8.60 -15.26 18.00
CA LEU A 119 -9.66 -16.25 18.13
C LEU A 119 -9.15 -17.38 19.02
N ASN A 120 -9.75 -17.51 20.21
CA ASN A 120 -9.34 -18.40 21.29
C ASN A 120 -7.90 -18.14 21.78
N PHE A 121 -6.87 -18.47 20.98
CA PHE A 121 -5.45 -18.15 21.24
C PHE A 121 -4.63 -18.04 19.94
N ILE A 122 -5.31 -17.96 18.79
CA ILE A 122 -4.67 -17.87 17.48
C ILE A 122 -4.82 -16.42 16.99
N PRO A 123 -3.73 -15.72 16.63
CA PRO A 123 -3.82 -14.41 15.99
C PRO A 123 -4.43 -14.59 14.59
N VAL A 124 -5.66 -14.08 14.39
CA VAL A 124 -6.42 -14.26 13.14
C VAL A 124 -6.27 -13.07 12.21
N ALA A 125 -6.16 -11.86 12.75
CA ALA A 125 -5.93 -10.68 11.94
C ALA A 125 -5.08 -9.65 12.68
N TYR A 126 -4.22 -8.96 11.93
CA TYR A 126 -3.45 -7.83 12.42
C TYR A 126 -3.83 -6.60 11.60
N VAL A 127 -4.38 -5.59 12.25
CA VAL A 127 -4.76 -4.32 11.63
C VAL A 127 -3.90 -3.23 12.24
N ALA A 128 -3.00 -2.67 11.44
CA ALA A 128 -2.25 -1.48 11.84
C ALA A 128 -2.70 -0.25 11.05
N LYS A 129 -2.79 0.87 11.74
CA LYS A 129 -3.07 2.19 11.20
C LYS A 129 -2.07 3.20 11.76
N CYS A 130 -1.58 4.09 10.91
CA CYS A 130 -0.81 5.26 11.28
C CYS A 130 -1.59 6.50 10.85
N THR A 131 -1.93 7.35 11.80
CA THR A 131 -2.67 8.59 11.58
C THR A 131 -1.71 9.77 11.73
N ILE A 132 -1.62 10.60 10.71
CA ILE A 132 -0.85 11.84 10.71
C ILE A 132 -1.85 12.98 10.82
N GLU A 133 -1.83 13.69 11.94
CA GLU A 133 -2.61 14.90 12.17
C GLU A 133 -1.78 16.10 11.70
N LEU A 134 -2.38 16.93 10.85
CA LEU A 134 -1.79 18.17 10.34
C LEU A 134 -2.27 19.36 11.18
N ARG A 135 -1.48 20.43 11.19
CA ARG A 135 -1.77 21.65 11.95
C ARG A 135 -2.98 22.42 11.41
N ASP A 136 -3.28 22.27 10.13
CA ASP A 136 -4.48 22.85 9.48
C ASP A 136 -5.77 22.06 9.78
N GLY A 137 -5.68 20.99 10.58
CA GLY A 137 -6.79 20.10 10.90
C GLY A 137 -6.99 18.96 9.90
N GLY A 138 -6.16 18.85 8.87
CA GLY A 138 -6.14 17.71 7.96
C GLY A 138 -5.68 16.42 8.65
N VAL A 139 -6.21 15.28 8.21
CA VAL A 139 -5.85 13.97 8.74
C VAL A 139 -5.49 13.04 7.58
N ILE A 140 -4.30 12.44 7.65
CA ILE A 140 -3.83 11.44 6.68
C ILE A 140 -3.76 10.09 7.37
N GLU A 141 -4.52 9.14 6.86
CA GLU A 141 -4.54 7.77 7.35
C GLU A 141 -3.72 6.84 6.46
N LEU A 142 -2.76 6.17 7.06
CA LEU A 142 -1.94 5.13 6.44
C LEU A 142 -2.30 3.79 7.06
N ASP A 143 -2.60 2.80 6.23
CA ASP A 143 -3.03 1.47 6.66
C ASP A 143 -1.90 0.43 6.61
N GLY A 144 -2.19 -0.77 7.09
CA GLY A 144 -1.29 -1.94 7.02
C GLY A 144 -0.86 -2.35 5.60
N SER A 145 -1.31 -1.65 4.56
CA SER A 145 -0.82 -1.86 3.21
C SER A 145 0.62 -1.43 3.01
N TYR A 146 1.24 -0.65 3.90
CA TYR A 146 2.66 -0.29 3.79
C TYR A 146 3.58 -1.37 4.37
N ARG A 147 4.72 -1.63 3.70
CA ARG A 147 5.75 -2.53 4.24
C ARG A 147 6.51 -1.80 5.35
N LYS A 148 6.55 -2.39 6.56
CA LYS A 148 7.09 -1.80 7.80
C LYS A 148 6.38 -0.49 8.21
N LEU A 149 5.04 -0.50 8.28
CA LEU A 149 4.23 0.66 8.69
C LEU A 149 4.65 1.23 10.06
N GLU A 150 5.00 0.37 11.01
CA GLU A 150 5.52 0.76 12.33
C GLU A 150 6.82 1.58 12.20
N ARG A 151 7.81 1.10 11.44
CA ARG A 151 9.04 1.88 11.18
C ARG A 151 8.78 3.17 10.43
N LEU A 152 7.82 3.18 9.51
CA LEU A 152 7.40 4.42 8.85
C LEU A 152 6.82 5.40 9.89
N ALA A 153 5.97 4.94 10.79
CA ALA A 153 5.39 5.77 11.85
C ALA A 153 6.46 6.28 12.82
N GLU A 154 7.42 5.44 13.21
CA GLU A 154 8.58 5.83 14.02
C GLU A 154 9.45 6.89 13.32
N ASP A 155 9.75 6.70 12.03
CA ASP A 155 10.52 7.66 11.24
C ASP A 155 9.78 8.99 11.09
N LEU A 156 8.47 8.95 10.82
CA LEU A 156 7.62 10.13 10.75
C LEU A 156 7.59 10.86 12.08
N HIS A 157 7.38 10.13 13.19
CA HIS A 157 7.32 10.70 14.54
C HIS A 157 8.65 11.34 14.96
N ARG A 158 9.78 10.64 14.72
CA ARG A 158 11.12 11.15 15.04
C ARG A 158 11.46 12.42 14.27
N ARG A 159 10.99 12.55 13.02
CA ARG A 159 11.28 13.70 12.14
C ARG A 159 10.29 14.85 12.28
N SER A 160 9.04 14.57 12.63
CA SER A 160 8.05 15.62 12.88
C SER A 160 8.33 16.41 14.16
N GLY A 161 9.21 15.91 15.04
CA GLY A 161 9.64 16.64 16.22
C GLY A 161 8.47 16.97 17.15
N ALA A 162 7.99 15.96 17.87
CA ALA A 162 7.61 16.20 19.25
C ALA A 162 8.88 16.32 20.08
#